data_AF-A0A8I1MPZ8-F1
#
_entry.id   AF-A0A8I1MPZ8-F1
#
_cell.length_a   1.000
_cell.length_b   1.000
_cell.length_c   1.000
_cell.angle_alpha   90.00
_cell.angle_beta   90.00
_cell.angle_gamma   90.00
#
_symmetry.space_group_name_H-M   'P 1'
#
loop_
_entity.id
_entity.type
_entity.pdbx_description
1 polymer ?
#
loop_
_entity_poly.entity_id
_entity_poly.type
_entity_poly.pdbx_seq_one_letter_code
_entity_poly.pdbx_strand_id
1 'polypeptide(L)'
;MKITLLKTIILAVSFLGIANSPAATILFTDTLPTSDVIRSNTTVSASGNLQVRNIGATPTANTRWVGFGFSTASTVSLDKVTFFIYNDIVSSGALGATMTISVVSLASLTASPSTPYTPLYSETASVPATYANENYMTFDLSSSYSLTAGGNYGILVYFDSNASNRGINFSQSPSSSGGIGGIGDLFYTSDLGATYTNTSAPLNFVVQTVPEPSTTALLGLIGGTFIVGAYRSRKRLAKA
;
A
#
# COMPACT_ATOMS: atom_id res chain seq x y z
N MET A 1 43.74 -44.48 -31.86
CA MET A 1 43.85 -43.72 -30.60
C MET A 1 42.52 -42.99 -30.40
N LYS A 2 41.77 -43.33 -29.34
CA LYS A 2 40.42 -42.81 -29.07
C LYS A 2 40.53 -41.36 -28.57
N ILE A 3 39.79 -40.43 -29.19
CA ILE A 3 39.55 -39.09 -28.64
C ILE A 3 38.09 -39.03 -28.23
N THR A 4 37.89 -38.97 -26.92
CA THR A 4 36.62 -38.99 -26.20
C THR A 4 35.92 -37.64 -26.38
N LEU A 5 34.72 -37.63 -26.97
CA LEU A 5 33.91 -36.42 -27.12
C LEU A 5 33.20 -36.13 -25.79
N LEU A 6 33.69 -35.12 -25.07
CA LEU A 6 33.12 -34.65 -23.81
C LEU A 6 31.74 -34.03 -24.06
N LYS A 7 30.68 -34.67 -23.55
CA LYS A 7 29.31 -34.14 -23.57
C LYS A 7 29.20 -33.00 -22.56
N THR A 8 29.14 -31.76 -23.03
CA THR A 8 28.82 -30.59 -22.20
C THR A 8 27.33 -30.59 -21.88
N ILE A 9 26.97 -30.98 -20.66
CA ILE A 9 25.66 -30.76 -20.07
C ILE A 9 25.58 -29.28 -19.70
N ILE A 10 24.70 -28.52 -20.35
CA ILE A 10 24.35 -27.16 -19.91
C ILE A 10 23.37 -27.33 -18.76
N LEU A 11 23.86 -27.15 -17.54
CA LEU A 11 23.03 -27.06 -16.34
C LEU A 11 22.31 -25.71 -16.39
N ALA A 12 21.03 -25.72 -16.74
CA ALA A 12 20.14 -24.60 -16.50
C ALA A 12 19.94 -24.50 -14.98
N VAL A 13 20.70 -23.62 -14.33
CA VAL A 13 20.46 -23.25 -12.94
C VAL A 13 19.22 -22.36 -12.95
N SER A 14 18.05 -23.00 -12.80
CA SER A 14 16.83 -22.32 -12.44
C SER A 14 17.05 -21.70 -11.06
N PHE A 15 17.35 -20.40 -11.01
CA PHE A 15 17.22 -19.62 -9.79
C PHE A 15 15.73 -19.50 -9.45
N LEU A 16 15.14 -20.59 -8.96
CA LEU A 16 13.99 -20.51 -8.07
C LEU A 16 14.55 -20.15 -6.69
N GLY A 17 15.06 -18.91 -6.58
CA GLY A 17 15.19 -18.30 -5.29
C GLY A 17 13.80 -18.28 -4.68
N ILE A 18 13.62 -18.94 -3.54
CA ILE A 18 12.50 -18.68 -2.66
C ILE A 18 12.68 -17.23 -2.23
N ALA A 19 12.17 -16.30 -3.03
CA ALA A 19 12.00 -14.93 -2.61
C ALA A 19 10.93 -15.01 -1.52
N ASN A 20 11.37 -14.99 -0.26
CA ASN A 20 10.46 -14.60 0.80
C ASN A 20 9.93 -13.24 0.36
N SER A 21 8.65 -13.16 0.00
CA SER A 21 8.02 -11.88 -0.27
C SER A 21 8.31 -10.97 0.92
N PRO A 22 8.85 -9.76 0.70
CA PRO A 22 9.17 -8.88 1.80
C PRO A 22 7.89 -8.62 2.59
N ALA A 23 7.92 -8.70 3.93
CA ALA A 23 6.76 -8.39 4.74
C ALA A 23 6.30 -6.93 4.52
N ALA A 24 5.02 -6.64 4.76
CA ALA A 24 4.52 -5.28 4.72
C ALA A 24 5.28 -4.40 5.72
N THR A 25 5.53 -3.14 5.35
CA THR A 25 6.26 -2.20 6.21
C THR A 25 5.54 -0.87 6.35
N ILE A 26 5.83 -0.18 7.44
CA ILE A 26 5.39 1.19 7.67
C ILE A 26 6.64 2.08 7.71
N LEU A 27 6.62 3.18 6.96
CA LEU A 27 7.68 4.18 6.97
C LEU A 27 7.10 5.55 7.32
N PHE A 28 7.83 6.29 8.15
CA PHE A 28 7.61 7.70 8.35
C PHE A 28 8.51 8.51 7.40
N THR A 29 7.95 9.49 6.70
CA THR A 29 8.70 10.29 5.72
C THR A 29 8.23 11.75 5.71
N ASP A 30 9.13 12.66 5.32
CA ASP A 30 8.80 14.08 5.09
C ASP A 30 8.60 14.43 3.61
N THR A 31 8.75 13.44 2.73
CA THR A 31 8.59 13.64 1.30
C THR A 31 7.29 12.98 0.85
N LEU A 32 6.40 13.80 0.30
CA LEU A 32 5.16 13.32 -0.28
C LEU A 32 5.47 12.55 -1.58
N PRO A 33 4.96 11.33 -1.77
CA PRO A 33 5.17 10.61 -3.03
C PRO A 33 4.48 11.31 -4.21
N THR A 34 5.20 11.42 -5.34
CA THR A 34 4.71 12.09 -6.56
C THR A 34 4.68 11.19 -7.81
N SER A 35 5.26 9.99 -7.76
CA SER A 35 5.24 9.02 -8.86
C SER A 35 4.20 7.93 -8.62
N ASP A 36 3.76 7.29 -9.71
CA ASP A 36 2.92 6.08 -9.67
C ASP A 36 1.63 6.26 -8.87
N VAL A 37 1.11 7.50 -8.81
CA VAL A 37 -0.08 7.86 -8.04
C VAL A 37 -1.34 7.37 -8.77
N ILE A 38 -2.07 6.48 -8.12
CA ILE A 38 -3.40 6.01 -8.55
C ILE A 38 -4.45 7.09 -8.24
N ARG A 39 -4.42 7.57 -7.00
CA ARG A 39 -5.36 8.56 -6.48
C ARG A 39 -4.73 9.31 -5.32
N SER A 40 -5.07 10.58 -5.16
CA SER A 40 -4.63 11.37 -4.02
C SER A 40 -5.64 12.43 -3.63
N ASN A 41 -5.61 12.80 -2.36
CA ASN A 41 -6.28 13.97 -1.82
C ASN A 41 -5.27 14.70 -0.93
N THR A 42 -4.71 15.81 -1.40
CA THR A 42 -3.52 16.45 -0.80
C THR A 42 -3.77 17.91 -0.44
N THR A 43 -4.93 18.19 0.16
CA THR A 43 -5.33 19.58 0.45
C THR A 43 -4.41 20.23 1.49
N VAL A 44 -3.94 21.45 1.18
CA VAL A 44 -2.87 22.17 1.92
C VAL A 44 -3.34 22.80 3.23
N SER A 45 -4.65 22.80 3.52
CA SER A 45 -5.23 23.41 4.71
C SER A 45 -6.10 22.40 5.43
N ALA A 46 -5.48 21.49 6.18
CA ALA A 46 -6.23 20.57 7.02
C ALA A 46 -7.08 21.36 8.03
N SER A 47 -8.39 21.14 8.07
CA SER A 47 -9.29 21.83 9.02
C SER A 47 -9.66 20.96 10.22
N GLY A 48 -9.16 19.73 10.23
CA GLY A 48 -9.54 18.71 11.18
C GLY A 48 -8.59 17.53 11.14
N ASN A 49 -8.84 16.59 12.04
CA ASN A 49 -8.10 15.35 12.08
C ASN A 49 -9.00 14.23 12.58
N LEU A 50 -8.65 13.01 12.19
CA LEU A 50 -9.24 11.82 12.77
C LEU A 50 -8.14 10.92 13.33
N GLN A 51 -8.28 10.58 14.60
CA GLN A 51 -7.35 9.71 15.29
C GLN A 51 -7.74 8.24 15.10
N VAL A 52 -6.87 7.44 14.47
CA VAL A 52 -6.89 5.98 14.61
C VAL A 52 -6.36 5.64 15.99
N ARG A 53 -7.05 4.77 16.74
CA ARG A 53 -6.68 4.49 18.13
C ARG A 53 -7.16 3.12 18.61
N ASN A 54 -6.46 2.59 19.60
CA ASN A 54 -6.94 1.46 20.39
C ASN A 54 -6.43 1.65 21.82
N ILE A 55 -7.13 2.49 22.58
CA ILE A 55 -6.68 2.98 23.88
C ILE A 55 -7.41 2.24 25.00
N GLY A 56 -6.66 1.92 26.05
CA GLY A 56 -7.21 1.45 27.32
C GLY A 56 -6.70 0.06 27.70
N ALA A 57 -7.22 -0.46 28.80
CA ALA A 57 -6.86 -1.77 29.34
C ALA A 57 -7.71 -2.91 28.79
N THR A 58 -8.85 -2.61 28.15
CA THR A 58 -9.76 -3.59 27.55
C THR A 58 -9.94 -3.34 26.05
N PRO A 59 -10.20 -4.37 25.22
CA PRO A 59 -10.16 -4.29 23.75
C PRO A 59 -11.19 -3.35 23.10
N THR A 60 -12.15 -2.81 23.86
CA THR A 60 -13.30 -2.07 23.33
C THR A 60 -13.51 -0.70 23.96
N ALA A 61 -12.80 -0.35 25.05
CA ALA A 61 -13.12 0.87 25.80
C ALA A 61 -12.94 2.15 24.99
N ASN A 62 -11.98 2.16 24.06
CA ASN A 62 -11.69 3.33 23.22
C ASN A 62 -10.94 2.96 21.94
N THR A 63 -11.57 2.13 21.10
CA THR A 63 -11.07 1.77 19.77
C THR A 63 -11.64 2.72 18.70
N ARG A 64 -10.83 3.02 17.68
CA ARG A 64 -11.30 3.63 16.44
C ARG A 64 -10.49 3.10 15.27
N TRP A 65 -11.17 2.43 14.35
CA TRP A 65 -10.62 2.13 13.03
C TRP A 65 -10.97 3.27 12.10
N VAL A 66 -10.06 3.60 11.20
CA VAL A 66 -10.17 4.80 10.36
C VAL A 66 -9.89 4.42 8.92
N GLY A 67 -10.67 4.95 7.99
CA GLY A 67 -10.48 4.68 6.59
C GLY A 67 -11.07 5.74 5.67
N PHE A 68 -10.74 5.64 4.39
CA PHE A 68 -11.23 6.55 3.36
C PHE A 68 -11.62 5.77 2.11
N GLY A 69 -12.63 6.27 1.40
CA GLY A 69 -13.03 5.73 0.11
C GLY A 69 -12.22 6.32 -1.05
N PHE A 70 -12.05 5.53 -2.11
CA PHE A 70 -11.53 5.99 -3.40
C PHE A 70 -12.01 5.07 -4.54
N SER A 71 -11.86 5.53 -5.78
CA SER A 71 -12.10 4.71 -6.96
C SER A 71 -10.94 4.81 -7.95
N THR A 72 -10.83 3.76 -8.77
CA THR A 72 -9.84 3.67 -9.84
C THR A 72 -10.52 3.81 -11.20
N ALA A 73 -9.89 4.55 -12.12
CA ALA A 73 -10.39 4.68 -13.49
C ALA A 73 -9.99 3.51 -14.39
N SER A 74 -8.91 2.82 -14.03
CA SER A 74 -8.32 1.69 -14.76
C SER A 74 -7.99 0.55 -13.80
N THR A 75 -7.73 -0.62 -14.36
CA THR A 75 -7.18 -1.75 -13.61
C THR A 75 -5.74 -1.44 -13.24
N VAL A 76 -5.42 -1.47 -11.95
CA VAL A 76 -4.10 -1.09 -11.40
C VAL A 76 -3.79 -1.94 -10.17
N SER A 77 -2.51 -2.16 -9.87
CA SER A 77 -2.10 -2.89 -8.67
C SER A 77 -1.77 -1.90 -7.55
N LEU A 78 -2.55 -1.88 -6.48
CA LEU A 78 -2.26 -1.12 -5.27
C LEU A 78 -0.99 -1.64 -4.59
N ASP A 79 -0.03 -0.75 -4.34
CA ASP A 79 1.25 -1.11 -3.72
C ASP A 79 1.52 -0.35 -2.43
N LYS A 80 1.23 0.96 -2.41
CA LYS A 80 1.48 1.81 -1.23
C LYS A 80 0.30 2.70 -0.90
N VAL A 81 0.11 2.93 0.39
CA VAL A 81 -0.85 3.91 0.89
C VAL A 81 -0.17 4.84 1.87
N THR A 82 -0.18 6.13 1.54
CA THR A 82 0.39 7.20 2.36
C THR A 82 -0.72 8.00 3.01
N PHE A 83 -0.62 8.18 4.32
CA PHE A 83 -1.48 9.04 5.13
C PHE A 83 -0.72 10.29 5.56
N PHE A 84 -1.40 11.43 5.61
CA PHE A 84 -0.86 12.66 6.15
C PHE A 84 -1.05 12.66 7.67
N ILE A 85 0.04 12.79 8.42
CA ILE A 85 -0.02 12.94 9.87
C ILE A 85 -0.46 14.37 10.18
N TYR A 86 -1.34 14.54 11.17
CA TYR A 86 -1.82 15.85 11.58
C TYR A 86 -0.96 16.39 12.74
N ASN A 87 -0.31 17.54 12.52
CA ASN A 87 0.50 18.28 13.51
C ASN A 87 1.48 17.39 14.30
N ASP A 88 2.09 16.43 13.63
CA ASP A 88 3.06 15.49 14.21
C ASP A 88 2.54 14.69 15.41
N ILE A 89 1.23 14.42 15.44
CA ILE A 89 0.59 13.73 16.56
C ILE A 89 0.64 12.21 16.35
N VAL A 90 1.78 11.63 16.72
CA VAL A 90 1.99 10.18 16.91
C VAL A 90 2.22 9.91 18.40
N SER A 91 1.31 9.14 19.01
CA SER A 91 1.40 8.87 20.44
C SER A 91 2.40 7.75 20.75
N SER A 92 3.06 7.81 21.91
CA SER A 92 4.12 6.84 22.28
C SER A 92 3.66 5.38 22.28
N GLY A 93 2.39 5.11 22.62
CA GLY A 93 1.83 3.75 22.60
C GLY A 93 1.55 3.21 21.19
N ALA A 94 1.69 4.03 20.15
CA ALA A 94 1.61 3.62 18.75
C ALA A 94 2.97 3.13 18.20
N LEU A 95 4.10 3.64 18.72
CA LEU A 95 5.44 3.28 18.24
C LEU A 95 5.74 1.82 18.57
N GLY A 96 6.22 1.06 17.58
CA GLY A 96 6.44 -0.40 17.70
C GLY A 96 5.16 -1.24 17.77
N ALA A 97 3.98 -0.64 17.72
CA ALA A 97 2.73 -1.39 17.71
C ALA A 97 2.46 -2.00 16.33
N THR A 98 1.74 -3.12 16.29
CA THR A 98 1.23 -3.68 15.04
C THR A 98 -0.04 -2.97 14.61
N MET A 99 -0.08 -2.56 13.35
CA MET A 99 -1.26 -2.05 12.69
C MET A 99 -1.64 -2.95 11.52
N THR A 100 -2.94 -3.13 11.33
CA THR A 100 -3.51 -3.73 10.13
C THR A 100 -3.91 -2.64 9.15
N ILE A 101 -3.58 -2.84 7.87
CA ILE A 101 -4.19 -2.15 6.73
C ILE A 101 -5.03 -3.13 5.93
N SER A 102 -6.20 -2.70 5.48
CA SER A 102 -7.10 -3.54 4.71
C SER A 102 -7.76 -2.78 3.57
N VAL A 103 -8.02 -3.50 2.48
CA VAL A 103 -8.84 -3.04 1.37
C VAL A 103 -10.23 -3.65 1.51
N VAL A 104 -11.26 -2.81 1.42
CA VAL A 104 -12.67 -3.21 1.46
C VAL A 104 -13.37 -2.77 0.18
N SER A 105 -14.41 -3.49 -0.24
CA SER A 105 -15.33 -2.99 -1.27
C SER A 105 -16.31 -2.00 -0.65
N LEU A 106 -16.68 -0.98 -1.43
CA LEU A 106 -17.73 -0.02 -1.08
C LEU A 106 -18.84 -0.08 -2.13
N ALA A 107 -20.10 0.08 -1.71
CA ALA A 107 -21.23 0.15 -2.64
C ALA A 107 -21.18 1.44 -3.50
N SER A 108 -20.74 2.55 -2.89
CA SER A 108 -20.47 3.82 -3.53
C SER A 108 -19.33 4.52 -2.78
N LEU A 109 -18.80 5.60 -3.34
CA LEU A 109 -17.77 6.41 -2.69
C LEU A 109 -18.22 7.07 -1.38
N THR A 110 -19.52 7.19 -1.15
CA THR A 110 -20.12 7.75 0.08
C THR A 110 -20.66 6.65 1.01
N ALA A 111 -20.54 5.39 0.63
CA ALA A 111 -20.98 4.26 1.44
C ALA A 111 -19.91 3.86 2.46
N SER A 112 -20.34 3.32 3.60
CA SER A 112 -19.44 2.68 4.55
C SER A 112 -19.07 1.26 4.09
N PRO A 113 -18.00 0.67 4.66
CA PRO A 113 -17.74 -0.75 4.52
C PRO A 113 -18.93 -1.60 4.98
N SER A 114 -19.07 -2.80 4.42
CA SER A 114 -20.13 -3.73 4.81
C SER A 114 -19.95 -4.25 6.25
N THR A 115 -21.08 -4.45 6.93
CA THR A 115 -21.14 -5.21 8.20
C THR A 115 -21.75 -6.60 7.92
N PRO A 116 -21.13 -7.71 8.38
CA PRO A 116 -19.88 -7.78 9.14
C PRO A 116 -18.65 -7.39 8.31
N TYR A 117 -17.63 -6.87 9.00
CA TYR A 117 -16.35 -6.50 8.38
C TYR A 117 -15.74 -7.67 7.61
N THR A 118 -15.59 -7.50 6.30
CA THR A 118 -15.09 -8.54 5.38
C THR A 118 -14.11 -7.90 4.40
N PRO A 119 -12.80 -7.84 4.72
CA PRO A 119 -11.82 -7.24 3.82
C PRO A 119 -11.60 -8.09 2.58
N LEU A 120 -11.39 -7.44 1.43
CA LEU A 120 -10.93 -8.08 0.21
C LEU A 120 -9.45 -8.47 0.30
N TYR A 121 -8.70 -7.69 1.06
CA TYR A 121 -7.27 -7.82 1.28
C TYR A 121 -6.90 -7.23 2.63
N SER A 122 -5.92 -7.84 3.32
CA SER A 122 -5.46 -7.34 4.61
C SER A 122 -4.03 -7.76 4.89
N GLU A 123 -3.24 -6.86 5.44
CA GLU A 123 -1.89 -7.12 5.91
C GLU A 123 -1.59 -6.38 7.20
N THR A 124 -0.64 -6.90 7.96
CA THR A 124 -0.16 -6.29 9.19
C THR A 124 1.27 -5.80 9.00
N ALA A 125 1.58 -4.67 9.63
CA ALA A 125 2.91 -4.10 9.68
C ALA A 125 3.16 -3.46 11.03
N SER A 126 4.43 -3.43 11.45
CA SER A 126 4.82 -2.77 12.69
C SER A 126 5.11 -1.29 12.43
N VAL A 127 4.50 -0.41 13.24
CA VAL A 127 4.84 1.01 13.26
C VAL A 127 6.30 1.14 13.71
N PRO A 128 7.12 1.99 13.06
CA PRO A 128 8.49 2.24 13.51
C PRO A 128 8.55 2.57 15.01
N ALA A 129 9.61 2.07 15.67
CA ALA A 129 9.82 2.33 17.10
C ALA A 129 10.20 3.79 17.41
N THR A 130 10.54 4.56 16.37
CA THR A 130 10.94 5.96 16.45
C THR A 130 10.11 6.78 15.48
N TYR A 131 9.84 8.02 15.88
CA TYR A 131 9.17 9.04 15.07
C TYR A 131 9.88 10.36 15.33
N ALA A 132 10.31 11.03 14.27
CA ALA A 132 11.10 12.25 14.28
C ALA A 132 10.29 13.48 13.84
N ASN A 133 8.97 13.44 14.00
CA ASN A 133 8.01 14.47 13.54
C ASN A 133 7.91 14.53 12.01
N GLU A 134 7.95 13.36 11.36
CA GLU A 134 7.72 13.28 9.94
C GLU A 134 6.26 13.57 9.58
N ASN A 135 6.03 14.15 8.40
CA ASN A 135 4.69 14.56 7.96
C ASN A 135 3.80 13.42 7.43
N TYR A 136 4.39 12.30 7.03
CA TYR A 136 3.67 11.23 6.33
C TYR A 136 3.95 9.85 6.95
N MET A 137 2.94 8.99 6.86
CA MET A 137 3.03 7.57 7.20
C MET A 137 2.66 6.75 5.96
N THR A 138 3.60 5.94 5.46
CA THR A 138 3.39 5.10 4.27
C THR A 138 3.34 3.64 4.68
N PHE A 139 2.25 2.97 4.34
CA PHE A 139 2.19 1.51 4.30
C PHE A 139 2.68 1.04 2.94
N ASP A 140 3.75 0.25 2.93
CA ASP A 140 4.29 -0.46 1.78
C ASP A 140 3.85 -1.92 1.87
N LEU A 141 3.00 -2.36 0.94
CA LEU A 141 2.38 -3.68 1.01
C LEU A 141 3.38 -4.77 0.64
N SER A 142 3.26 -5.93 1.28
CA SER A 142 4.10 -7.10 1.00
C SER A 142 3.84 -7.64 -0.41
N SER A 143 2.58 -7.52 -0.84
CA SER A 143 2.06 -7.98 -2.11
C SER A 143 1.09 -6.94 -2.67
N SER A 144 1.24 -6.58 -3.94
CA SER A 144 0.36 -5.58 -4.52
C SER A 144 -1.05 -6.17 -4.73
N TYR A 145 -2.09 -5.39 -4.44
CA TYR A 145 -3.49 -5.82 -4.58
C TYR A 145 -4.12 -5.30 -5.88
N SER A 146 -4.69 -6.19 -6.71
CA SER A 146 -5.28 -5.81 -7.99
C SER A 146 -6.63 -5.11 -7.81
N LEU A 147 -6.71 -3.86 -8.23
CA LEU A 147 -7.93 -3.05 -8.27
C LEU A 147 -8.51 -3.08 -9.68
N THR A 148 -9.81 -3.27 -9.81
CA THR A 148 -10.52 -3.28 -11.10
C THR A 148 -10.96 -1.88 -11.50
N ALA A 149 -10.94 -1.58 -12.80
CA ALA A 149 -11.46 -0.33 -13.33
C ALA A 149 -12.92 -0.07 -12.90
N GLY A 150 -13.21 1.14 -12.43
CA GLY A 150 -14.54 1.56 -11.98
C GLY A 150 -14.95 1.02 -10.60
N GLY A 151 -14.06 0.29 -9.91
CA GLY A 151 -14.33 -0.20 -8.56
C GLY A 151 -14.32 0.91 -7.50
N ASN A 152 -15.20 0.80 -6.52
CA ASN A 152 -15.21 1.63 -5.32
C ASN A 152 -14.57 0.84 -4.17
N TYR A 153 -13.49 1.37 -3.63
CA TYR A 153 -12.68 0.72 -2.60
C TYR A 153 -12.53 1.62 -1.39
N GLY A 154 -12.37 1.00 -0.22
CA GLY A 154 -11.94 1.69 0.98
C GLY A 154 -10.58 1.18 1.44
N ILE A 155 -9.73 2.07 1.93
CA ILE A 155 -8.61 1.68 2.78
C ILE A 155 -9.05 1.86 4.23
N LEU A 156 -8.86 0.85 5.06
CA LEU A 156 -9.12 0.88 6.49
C LEU A 156 -7.84 0.52 7.26
N VAL A 157 -7.53 1.28 8.30
CA VAL A 157 -6.40 1.01 9.20
C VAL A 157 -6.84 0.97 10.66
N TYR A 158 -6.19 0.09 11.43
CA TYR A 158 -6.42 -0.03 12.86
C TYR A 158 -5.23 -0.65 13.60
N PHE A 159 -5.20 -0.49 14.93
CA PHE A 159 -4.24 -1.17 15.80
C PHE A 159 -4.80 -2.51 16.30
N ASP A 160 -3.98 -3.55 16.23
CA ASP A 160 -4.42 -4.93 16.52
C ASP A 160 -4.62 -5.21 18.00
N SER A 161 -4.02 -4.40 18.87
CA SER A 161 -4.14 -4.53 20.32
C SER A 161 -4.34 -3.17 20.99
N ASN A 162 -4.83 -3.19 22.22
CA ASN A 162 -4.99 -2.00 23.04
C ASN A 162 -3.71 -1.69 23.83
N ALA A 163 -3.42 -0.40 24.03
CA ALA A 163 -2.42 0.08 24.99
C ALA A 163 -2.73 1.50 25.46
N SER A 164 -2.10 1.94 26.55
CA SER A 164 -2.14 3.35 26.95
C SER A 164 -1.52 4.24 25.86
N ASN A 165 -2.14 5.38 25.58
CA ASN A 165 -1.66 6.36 24.59
C ASN A 165 -1.38 5.76 23.19
N ARG A 166 -2.24 4.86 22.71
CA ARG A 166 -2.14 4.28 21.36
C ARG A 166 -3.04 5.02 20.39
N GLY A 167 -2.45 5.96 19.66
CA GLY A 167 -3.14 6.65 18.58
C GLY A 167 -2.24 7.45 17.65
N ILE A 168 -2.69 7.63 16.42
CA ILE A 168 -2.08 8.47 15.40
C ILE A 168 -3.19 9.33 14.81
N ASN A 169 -2.96 10.63 14.67
CA ASN A 169 -3.95 11.53 14.08
C ASN A 169 -3.62 11.74 12.60
N PHE A 170 -4.61 11.48 11.74
CA PHE A 170 -4.49 11.74 10.31
C PHE A 170 -5.23 13.02 9.94
N SER A 171 -4.65 13.77 9.01
CA SER A 171 -5.19 15.05 8.54
C SER A 171 -6.47 14.84 7.73
N GLN A 172 -7.49 15.63 8.02
CA GLN A 172 -8.73 15.71 7.24
C GLN A 172 -8.75 16.95 6.36
N SER A 173 -9.31 16.81 5.16
CA SER A 173 -9.61 17.92 4.28
C SER A 173 -10.88 18.67 4.74
N PRO A 174 -10.97 20.02 4.57
CA PRO A 174 -12.05 20.88 5.07
C PRO A 174 -13.50 20.63 4.64
N SER A 175 -13.81 19.51 4.01
CA SER A 175 -15.10 19.15 3.41
C SER A 175 -15.43 19.90 2.11
N SER A 176 -15.81 19.09 1.11
CA SER A 176 -16.59 19.35 -0.13
C SER A 176 -16.23 18.36 -1.25
N SER A 177 -15.27 17.45 -1.04
CA SER A 177 -14.76 16.54 -2.08
C SER A 177 -15.11 15.06 -1.89
N GLY A 178 -15.65 14.65 -0.74
CA GLY A 178 -16.16 13.29 -0.56
C GLY A 178 -17.25 12.96 -1.59
N GLY A 179 -17.08 11.86 -2.32
CA GLY A 179 -17.94 11.46 -3.43
C GLY A 179 -17.64 12.15 -4.78
N ILE A 180 -16.61 13.01 -4.87
CA ILE A 180 -16.27 13.79 -6.06
C ILE A 180 -14.88 13.41 -6.59
N GLY A 181 -14.72 13.37 -7.92
CA GLY A 181 -13.40 13.19 -8.55
C GLY A 181 -12.73 11.83 -8.25
N GLY A 182 -13.53 10.84 -7.87
CA GLY A 182 -13.05 9.52 -7.46
C GLY A 182 -12.52 9.44 -6.03
N ILE A 183 -12.72 10.50 -5.23
CA ILE A 183 -12.45 10.53 -3.78
C ILE A 183 -13.73 10.16 -3.06
N GLY A 184 -13.65 9.24 -2.09
CA GLY A 184 -14.76 8.85 -1.24
C GLY A 184 -14.73 9.51 0.13
N ASP A 185 -15.78 9.26 0.89
CA ASP A 185 -15.91 9.76 2.25
C ASP A 185 -14.87 9.14 3.17
N LEU A 186 -14.55 9.87 4.23
CA LEU A 186 -13.90 9.30 5.39
C LEU A 186 -14.93 8.48 6.17
N PHE A 187 -14.51 7.32 6.66
CA PHE A 187 -15.32 6.47 7.52
C PHE A 187 -14.54 5.98 8.73
N TYR A 188 -15.25 5.75 9.83
CA TYR A 188 -14.65 5.17 11.02
C TYR A 188 -15.66 4.37 11.83
N THR A 189 -15.14 3.46 12.64
CA THR A 189 -15.91 2.61 13.56
C THR A 189 -15.27 2.65 14.93
N SER A 190 -16.08 2.59 16.00
CA SER A 190 -15.62 2.46 17.39
C SER A 190 -16.01 1.14 18.04
N ASP A 191 -16.54 0.20 17.27
CA ASP A 191 -17.12 -1.06 17.74
C ASP A 191 -16.62 -2.26 16.91
N LEU A 192 -15.37 -2.17 16.47
CA LEU A 192 -14.67 -3.23 15.72
C LEU A 192 -15.37 -3.59 14.39
N GLY A 193 -15.94 -2.59 13.73
CA GLY A 193 -16.56 -2.74 12.41
C GLY A 193 -18.01 -3.23 12.44
N ALA A 194 -18.69 -3.15 13.58
CA ALA A 194 -20.12 -3.43 13.65
C ALA A 194 -20.95 -2.26 13.09
N THR A 195 -20.56 -1.02 13.39
CA THR A 195 -21.17 0.20 12.85
C THR A 195 -20.11 1.18 12.37
N TYR A 196 -20.44 1.90 11.31
CA TYR A 196 -19.57 2.91 10.71
C TYR A 196 -20.26 4.28 10.71
N THR A 197 -19.47 5.32 10.95
CA THR A 197 -19.83 6.71 10.72
C THR A 197 -19.08 7.21 9.50
N ASN A 198 -19.79 7.85 8.56
CA ASN A 198 -19.18 8.52 7.40
C ASN A 198 -19.22 10.04 7.55
N THR A 199 -18.22 10.69 6.96
CA THR A 199 -18.13 12.14 6.88
C THR A 199 -17.62 12.55 5.50
N SER A 200 -18.20 13.61 4.92
CA SER A 200 -17.81 14.16 3.62
C SER A 200 -16.46 14.92 3.62
N ALA A 201 -15.76 14.92 4.75
CA ALA A 201 -14.42 15.44 4.93
C ALA A 201 -13.40 14.29 4.76
N PRO A 202 -12.94 14.00 3.53
CA PRO A 202 -12.01 12.89 3.30
C PRO A 202 -10.68 13.13 4.02
N LEU A 203 -9.99 12.03 4.34
CA LEU A 203 -8.59 12.12 4.78
C LEU A 203 -7.71 12.65 3.66
N ASN A 204 -6.62 13.30 4.03
CA ASN A 204 -5.53 13.54 3.10
C ASN A 204 -4.72 12.24 2.94
N PHE A 205 -4.55 11.81 1.69
CA PHE A 205 -3.89 10.54 1.37
C PHE A 205 -3.23 10.56 -0.02
N VAL A 206 -2.34 9.60 -0.26
CA VAL A 206 -1.86 9.20 -1.58
C VAL A 206 -1.90 7.69 -1.67
N VAL A 207 -2.45 7.17 -2.76
CA VAL A 207 -2.47 5.74 -3.09
C VAL A 207 -1.63 5.53 -4.34
N GLN A 208 -0.68 4.60 -4.29
CA GLN A 208 0.29 4.36 -5.36
C GLN A 208 0.23 2.94 -5.90
N THR A 209 0.66 2.78 -7.15
CA THR A 209 0.83 1.50 -7.82
C THR A 209 2.29 1.05 -7.82
N VAL A 210 2.53 -0.21 -8.16
CA VAL A 210 3.88 -0.71 -8.44
C VAL A 210 4.42 0.09 -9.61
N PRO A 211 5.63 0.67 -9.53
CA PRO A 211 6.26 1.29 -10.68
C PRO A 211 6.33 0.29 -11.83
N GLU A 212 5.69 0.60 -12.96
CA GLU A 212 5.84 -0.25 -14.14
C GLU A 212 7.33 -0.32 -14.48
N PRO A 213 7.90 -1.52 -14.74
CA PRO A 213 9.28 -1.59 -15.16
C PRO A 213 9.41 -0.76 -16.43
N SER A 214 10.24 0.29 -16.39
CA SER A 214 10.43 1.16 -17.54
C SER A 214 10.68 0.31 -18.79
N THR A 215 10.02 0.64 -19.90
CA THR A 215 10.16 -0.09 -21.17
C THR A 215 11.63 -0.26 -21.60
N THR A 216 12.51 0.63 -21.15
CA THR A 216 13.97 0.53 -21.30
C THR A 216 14.59 -0.70 -20.62
N ALA A 217 14.14 -1.06 -19.42
CA ALA A 217 14.59 -2.26 -18.71
C ALA A 217 14.13 -3.55 -19.42
N LEU A 218 12.90 -3.55 -19.95
CA LEU A 218 12.35 -4.67 -20.71
C LEU A 218 13.08 -4.85 -22.05
N LEU A 219 13.40 -3.76 -22.74
CA LEU A 219 14.21 -3.76 -23.97
C LEU A 219 15.65 -4.19 -23.71
N GLY A 220 16.23 -3.90 -22.54
CA GLY A 220 17.55 -4.40 -22.15
C GLY A 220 17.61 -5.92 -22.01
N LEU A 221 16.56 -6.54 -21.48
CA LEU A 221 16.46 -8.00 -21.32
C LEU A 221 16.26 -8.73 -22.67
N ILE A 222 15.42 -8.17 -23.54
CA ILE A 222 15.16 -8.71 -24.88
C ILE A 222 16.34 -8.43 -25.83
N GLY A 223 16.97 -7.25 -25.72
CA GLY A 223 18.14 -6.87 -26.51
C GLY A 223 19.39 -7.66 -26.13
N GLY A 224 19.61 -7.92 -24.84
CA GLY A 224 20.75 -8.71 -24.35
C GLY A 224 20.71 -10.17 -24.83
N THR A 225 19.52 -10.78 -24.89
CA THR A 225 19.34 -12.15 -25.39
C THR A 225 19.54 -12.25 -26.91
N PHE A 226 19.14 -11.23 -27.68
CA PHE A 226 19.38 -11.17 -29.13
C PHE A 226 20.86 -11.02 -29.49
N ILE A 227 21.63 -10.20 -28.76
CA ILE A 227 23.07 -9.98 -29.04
C ILE A 227 23.88 -11.26 -28.77
N VAL A 228 23.56 -12.00 -27.70
CA VAL A 228 24.20 -13.30 -27.41
C VAL A 228 23.84 -14.36 -28.46
N GLY A 229 22.59 -14.36 -28.94
CA GLY A 229 22.14 -15.22 -30.05
C GLY A 229 22.87 -14.94 -31.37
N ALA A 230 22.99 -13.66 -31.75
CA ALA A 230 23.68 -13.23 -32.97
C ALA A 230 25.20 -13.45 -32.93
N TYR A 231 25.83 -13.32 -31.75
CA TYR A 231 27.26 -13.59 -31.60
C TYR A 231 27.60 -15.08 -31.69
N ARG A 232 26.72 -15.97 -31.18
CA ARG A 232 26.89 -17.43 -31.30
C ARG A 232 26.64 -17.96 -32.72
N SER A 233 25.72 -17.37 -33.49
CA SER A 233 25.47 -17.80 -34.87
C SER A 233 26.62 -17.42 -35.81
N ARG A 234 27.21 -16.23 -35.66
CA ARG A 234 28.37 -15.79 -36.47
C ARG A 234 29.63 -16.65 -36.24
N LYS A 235 29.87 -17.14 -35.02
CA LYS A 235 31.00 -18.04 -34.75
C LYS A 235 30.83 -19.47 -35.30
N ARG A 236 29.59 -19.92 -35.56
CA ARG A 236 29.33 -21.22 -36.21
C ARG A 236 29.51 -21.16 -37.73
N LEU A 237 29.17 -20.04 -38.37
CA LEU A 237 29.36 -19.85 -39.80
C LEU A 237 30.82 -19.61 -40.20
N ALA A 238 31.65 -19.04 -39.32
CA ALA A 238 33.08 -18.84 -39.57
C ALA A 238 33.95 -20.11 -39.38
N LYS A 239 33.32 -21.27 -39.15
CA LYS A 239 33.99 -22.58 -38.96
C LYS A 239 33.46 -23.68 -39.89
N ALA A 240 32.66 -23.32 -40.90
CA ALA A 240 32.24 -24.23 -41.97
C ALA A 240 33.15 -24.02 -43.20
#